data_AF-A0A958F1N9-F1
#
_entry.id   AF-A0A958F1N9-F1
#
_cell.length_a   1.000
_cell.length_b   1.000
_cell.length_c   1.000
_cell.angle_alpha   90.00
_cell.angle_beta   90.00
_cell.angle_gamma   90.00
#
_symmetry.space_group_name_H-M   'P 1'
#
loop_
_entity.id
_entity.type
_entity.pdbx_description
1 polymer ?
#
loop_
_entity_poly.entity_id
_entity_poly.type
_entity_poly.pdbx_seq_one_letter_code
_entity_poly.pdbx_strand_id
1 'polypeptide(L)'
;MKRFLLSFFVIGFLSFSSIQAQYKYVEDFVEIRSPHGVVVDNDGKIWVQPYAKVDTLSNGVVVSGLHVFDPDGTELHVYATGMIDGLPDTLTSTGRGLALDHNGNILCSNGYLYRINAQTGEFMNRYNFNDEGPTSLTQAAADANGYVYISKVVPG
;
A
#
# COMPACT_ATOMS: atom_id res chain seq x y z
N MET A 1 57.98 -20.44 -40.57
CA MET A 1 57.18 -19.30 -41.08
C MET A 1 55.74 -19.75 -41.28
N LYS A 2 54.80 -18.98 -40.71
CA LYS A 2 53.37 -18.83 -41.06
C LYS A 2 52.41 -20.03 -40.89
N ARG A 3 51.80 -20.00 -39.70
CA ARG A 3 50.48 -20.48 -39.28
C ARG A 3 49.41 -20.46 -40.39
N PHE A 4 48.76 -21.59 -40.65
CA PHE A 4 47.43 -21.62 -41.26
C PHE A 4 46.40 -21.47 -40.14
N LEU A 5 45.77 -20.29 -40.05
CA LEU A 5 44.63 -20.10 -39.16
C LEU A 5 43.41 -20.82 -39.75
N LEU A 6 42.91 -21.79 -38.99
CA LEU A 6 41.59 -22.34 -39.13
C LEU A 6 40.61 -21.29 -38.56
N SER A 7 39.90 -20.55 -39.42
CA SER A 7 38.84 -19.63 -39.00
C SER A 7 37.49 -20.18 -39.43
N PHE A 8 36.95 -21.12 -38.65
CA PHE A 8 35.52 -21.36 -38.62
C PHE A 8 34.88 -20.24 -37.79
N PHE A 9 34.17 -19.33 -38.46
CA PHE A 9 33.21 -18.43 -37.82
C PHE A 9 32.04 -19.28 -37.31
N VAL A 10 32.14 -19.79 -36.09
CA VAL A 10 30.98 -20.28 -35.36
C VAL A 10 30.30 -19.04 -34.77
N ILE A 11 29.38 -18.44 -35.55
CA ILE A 11 28.40 -17.51 -35.00
C ILE A 11 27.44 -18.38 -34.19
N GLY A 12 27.79 -18.63 -32.93
CA GLY A 12 26.85 -19.15 -31.96
C GLY A 12 25.80 -18.09 -31.72
N PHE A 13 24.64 -18.24 -32.37
CA PHE A 13 23.41 -17.59 -31.93
C PHE A 13 23.07 -18.18 -30.55
N LEU A 14 23.65 -17.64 -29.49
CA LEU A 14 23.08 -17.76 -28.15
C LEU A 14 21.81 -16.92 -28.17
N SER A 15 20.70 -17.54 -28.54
CA SER A 15 19.38 -17.03 -28.18
C SER A 15 19.28 -17.13 -26.66
N PHE A 16 19.76 -16.09 -25.98
CA PHE A 16 19.30 -15.82 -24.62
C PHE A 16 17.82 -15.48 -24.76
N SER A 17 16.95 -16.45 -24.53
CA SER A 17 15.62 -16.11 -24.04
C SER A 17 15.85 -15.44 -22.70
N SER A 18 15.88 -14.11 -22.70
CA SER A 18 15.65 -13.36 -21.48
C SER A 18 14.26 -13.79 -21.02
N ILE A 19 14.19 -14.76 -20.12
CA ILE A 19 13.04 -14.91 -19.25
C ILE A 19 13.11 -13.64 -18.38
N GLN A 20 12.62 -12.53 -18.94
CA GLN A 20 12.26 -11.39 -18.13
C GLN A 20 11.22 -11.94 -17.16
N ALA A 21 11.45 -11.78 -15.87
CA ALA A 21 10.45 -12.08 -14.86
C ALA A 21 9.23 -11.21 -15.19
N GLN A 22 8.27 -11.79 -15.91
CA GLN A 22 7.01 -11.16 -16.21
C GLN A 22 6.05 -11.56 -15.10
N TYR A 23 5.45 -10.55 -14.45
CA TYR A 23 4.29 -10.80 -13.62
C TYR A 23 3.20 -11.43 -14.49
N LYS A 24 2.72 -12.59 -14.06
CA LYS A 24 1.56 -13.24 -14.66
C LYS A 24 0.38 -13.01 -13.74
N TYR A 25 -0.68 -12.43 -14.27
CA TYR A 25 -1.97 -12.39 -13.59
C TYR A 25 -2.44 -13.83 -13.30
N VAL A 26 -2.84 -14.08 -12.06
CA VAL A 26 -3.39 -15.38 -11.64
C VAL A 26 -4.89 -15.24 -11.48
N GLU A 27 -5.31 -14.42 -10.51
CA GLU A 27 -6.70 -14.13 -10.19
C GLU A 27 -6.78 -12.87 -9.32
N ASP A 28 -8.00 -12.37 -9.13
CA ASP A 28 -8.31 -11.40 -8.09
C ASP A 28 -8.63 -12.19 -6.81
N PHE A 29 -7.92 -11.92 -5.70
CA PHE A 29 -8.16 -12.64 -4.44
C PHE A 29 -9.46 -12.17 -3.74
N VAL A 30 -9.94 -10.96 -4.05
CA VAL A 30 -11.19 -10.40 -3.53
C VAL A 30 -11.74 -9.32 -4.47
N GLU A 31 -13.06 -9.23 -4.59
CA GLU A 31 -13.74 -8.10 -5.21
C GLU A 31 -14.12 -7.07 -4.14
N ILE A 32 -13.51 -5.89 -4.20
CA ILE A 32 -13.81 -4.76 -3.31
C ILE A 32 -14.15 -3.53 -4.14
N ARG A 33 -15.02 -2.67 -3.62
CA ARG A 33 -15.40 -1.44 -4.31
C ARG A 33 -14.28 -0.40 -4.22
N SER A 34 -13.82 0.07 -5.37
CA SER A 34 -12.88 1.19 -5.49
C SER A 34 -11.53 1.00 -4.75
N PRO A 35 -10.85 -0.17 -4.87
CA PRO A 35 -9.56 -0.39 -4.23
C PRO A 35 -8.55 0.64 -4.70
N HIS A 36 -7.73 1.15 -3.79
CA HIS A 36 -6.74 2.18 -4.12
C HIS A 36 -5.40 2.01 -3.38
N GLY A 37 -5.43 1.61 -2.11
CA GLY A 37 -4.24 1.22 -1.37
C GLY A 37 -4.25 -0.28 -1.07
N VAL A 38 -3.09 -0.93 -1.19
CA VAL A 38 -2.91 -2.32 -0.74
C VAL A 38 -1.51 -2.48 -0.14
N VAL A 39 -1.41 -3.22 0.96
CA VAL A 39 -0.13 -3.64 1.56
C VAL A 39 -0.29 -5.00 2.23
N VAL A 40 0.76 -5.80 2.22
CA VAL A 40 0.82 -7.07 2.96
C VAL A 40 1.62 -6.83 4.23
N ASP A 41 1.07 -7.16 5.39
CA ASP A 41 1.78 -7.03 6.65
C ASP A 41 2.79 -8.17 6.89
N ASN A 42 3.58 -8.07 7.96
CA ASN A 42 4.61 -9.06 8.29
C ASN A 42 4.04 -10.45 8.65
N ASP A 43 2.76 -10.54 8.98
CA ASP A 43 2.07 -11.81 9.26
C ASP A 43 1.40 -12.39 8.01
N GLY A 44 1.48 -11.69 6.87
CA GLY A 44 0.89 -12.10 5.60
C GLY A 44 -0.57 -11.67 5.41
N LYS A 45 -1.15 -10.86 6.29
CA LYS A 45 -2.50 -10.32 6.08
C LYS A 45 -2.45 -9.22 5.04
N ILE A 46 -3.50 -9.14 4.22
CA ILE A 46 -3.61 -8.18 3.12
C ILE A 46 -4.53 -7.05 3.57
N TRP A 47 -3.96 -5.85 3.70
CA TRP A 47 -4.69 -4.64 4.06
C TRP A 47 -5.06 -3.88 2.80
N VAL A 48 -6.33 -3.53 2.65
CA VAL A 48 -6.87 -2.83 1.48
C VAL A 48 -7.62 -1.58 1.90
N GLN A 49 -7.27 -0.47 1.26
CA GLN A 49 -7.91 0.83 1.44
C GLN A 49 -8.69 1.22 0.17
N PRO A 50 -10.02 1.33 0.27
CA PRO A 50 -10.84 1.96 -0.74
C PRO A 50 -10.53 3.47 -0.91
N TYR A 51 -10.59 3.96 -2.15
CA TYR A 51 -10.60 5.40 -2.42
C TYR A 51 -11.91 6.04 -1.96
N ALA A 52 -13.04 5.43 -2.33
CA ALA A 52 -14.36 5.92 -1.99
C ALA A 52 -14.73 5.60 -0.54
N LYS A 53 -15.71 6.33 0.00
CA LYS A 53 -16.36 5.97 1.27
C LYS A 53 -17.37 4.87 1.00
N VAL A 54 -16.99 3.63 1.29
CA VAL A 54 -17.76 2.43 0.91
C VAL A 54 -18.48 1.79 2.09
N ASP A 55 -18.07 2.07 3.33
CA ASP A 55 -18.70 1.54 4.54
C ASP A 55 -19.52 2.58 5.27
N THR A 56 -20.44 2.11 6.12
CA THR A 56 -21.24 2.94 7.01
C THR A 56 -21.16 2.40 8.42
N LEU A 57 -20.69 3.23 9.34
CA LEU A 57 -20.65 2.90 10.77
C LEU A 57 -22.06 2.82 11.35
N SER A 58 -22.22 2.18 12.51
CA SER A 58 -23.51 2.03 13.19
C SER A 58 -24.20 3.36 13.54
N ASN A 59 -23.42 4.44 13.67
CA ASN A 59 -23.91 5.80 13.89
C ASN A 59 -24.26 6.56 12.59
N GLY A 60 -24.22 5.89 11.43
CA GLY A 60 -24.54 6.45 10.12
C GLY A 60 -23.40 7.21 9.42
N VAL A 61 -22.22 7.31 10.02
CA VAL A 61 -21.07 7.96 9.39
C VAL A 61 -20.52 7.08 8.27
N VAL A 62 -20.40 7.65 7.07
CA VAL A 62 -19.77 6.99 5.92
C VAL A 62 -18.25 7.15 5.94
N VAL A 63 -17.52 6.06 5.73
CA VAL A 63 -16.06 5.97 5.87
C VAL A 63 -15.45 5.19 4.71
N SER A 64 -14.16 5.38 4.46
CA SER A 64 -13.46 4.59 3.44
C SER A 64 -13.12 3.18 3.87
N GLY A 65 -13.16 2.87 5.17
CA GLY A 65 -12.78 1.56 5.70
C GLY A 65 -11.31 1.20 5.44
N LEU A 66 -10.78 0.28 6.23
CA LEU A 66 -9.50 -0.35 5.99
C LEU A 66 -9.72 -1.84 6.22
N HIS A 67 -9.90 -2.55 5.12
CA HIS A 67 -10.29 -3.95 5.09
C HIS A 67 -9.05 -4.82 5.23
N VAL A 68 -9.13 -5.88 6.02
CA VAL A 68 -8.02 -6.81 6.27
C VAL A 68 -8.46 -8.20 5.89
N PHE A 69 -7.67 -8.88 5.06
CA PHE A 69 -7.97 -10.20 4.54
C PHE A 69 -6.84 -11.18 4.85
N ASP A 70 -7.20 -12.46 4.99
CA ASP A 70 -6.24 -13.54 4.80
C ASP A 70 -5.92 -13.73 3.30
N PRO A 71 -4.79 -14.36 2.95
CA PRO A 71 -4.40 -14.59 1.55
C PRO A 71 -5.40 -15.41 0.73
N ASP A 72 -6.32 -16.15 1.37
CA ASP A 72 -7.38 -16.91 0.71
C ASP A 72 -8.62 -16.06 0.37
N GLY A 73 -8.59 -14.76 0.68
CA GLY A 73 -9.69 -13.82 0.43
C GLY A 73 -10.68 -13.67 1.59
N THR A 74 -10.51 -14.39 2.70
CA THR A 74 -11.37 -14.25 3.88
C THR A 74 -11.18 -12.88 4.52
N GLU A 75 -12.25 -12.09 4.64
CA GLU A 75 -12.23 -10.81 5.36
C GLU A 75 -12.19 -11.05 6.87
N LEU A 76 -11.14 -10.55 7.52
CA LEU A 76 -10.91 -10.66 8.95
C LEU A 76 -11.52 -9.50 9.71
N HIS A 77 -11.37 -8.27 9.20
CA HIS A 77 -11.80 -7.07 9.89
C HIS A 77 -11.88 -5.84 8.97
N VAL A 78 -12.66 -4.84 9.39
CA VAL A 78 -12.66 -3.49 8.80
C VAL A 78 -12.36 -2.46 9.88
N TYR A 79 -11.18 -1.84 9.81
CA TYR A 79 -10.81 -0.74 10.69
C TYR A 79 -11.27 0.59 10.12
N ALA A 80 -11.99 1.37 10.92
CA ALA A 80 -12.48 2.68 10.49
C ALA A 80 -12.40 3.76 11.58
N THR A 81 -12.26 3.36 12.84
CA THR A 81 -12.23 4.24 14.01
C THR A 81 -11.14 3.81 14.97
N GLY A 82 -10.56 4.77 15.68
CA GLY A 82 -9.59 4.52 16.74
C GLY A 82 -9.54 5.66 17.74
N MET A 83 -8.58 5.59 18.67
CA MET A 83 -8.32 6.64 19.65
C MET A 83 -6.88 7.13 19.46
N ILE A 84 -6.68 8.43 19.28
CA ILE A 84 -5.36 9.07 19.22
C ILE A 84 -5.34 10.12 20.32
N ASP A 85 -4.36 10.02 21.23
CA ASP A 85 -4.23 10.91 22.39
C ASP A 85 -5.51 10.99 23.26
N GLY A 86 -6.24 9.87 23.35
CA GLY A 86 -7.49 9.77 24.11
C GLY A 86 -8.70 10.43 23.44
N LEU A 87 -8.58 10.89 22.19
CA LEU A 87 -9.67 11.44 21.40
C LEU A 87 -10.09 10.47 20.28
N PRO A 88 -11.39 10.36 19.99
CA PRO A 88 -11.86 9.51 18.90
C PRO A 88 -11.43 10.08 17.55
N ASP A 89 -11.04 9.18 16.65
CA ASP A 89 -10.67 9.47 15.26
C ASP A 89 -11.33 8.49 14.31
N THR A 90 -11.57 8.94 13.07
CA THR A 90 -12.35 8.19 12.08
C THR A 90 -11.82 8.45 10.67
N LEU A 91 -11.69 7.39 9.87
CA LEU A 91 -11.29 7.42 8.46
C LEU A 91 -12.38 7.99 7.53
N THR A 92 -12.66 9.28 7.70
CA THR A 92 -13.74 10.02 7.02
C THR A 92 -13.30 10.68 5.72
N SER A 93 -12.06 10.49 5.25
CA SER A 93 -11.58 11.02 3.98
C SER A 93 -11.58 9.94 2.89
N THR A 94 -11.10 10.29 1.70
CA THR A 94 -10.81 9.31 0.63
C THR A 94 -9.47 8.63 0.89
N GLY A 95 -9.38 7.33 0.65
CA GLY A 95 -8.10 6.61 0.71
C GLY A 95 -7.14 7.00 -0.41
N ARG A 96 -5.85 7.06 -0.12
CA ARG A 96 -4.80 7.51 -1.04
C ARG A 96 -3.59 6.61 -1.12
N GLY A 97 -3.55 5.54 -0.33
CA GLY A 97 -2.48 4.56 -0.37
C GLY A 97 -2.11 4.06 1.02
N LEU A 98 -1.56 2.84 1.02
CA LEU A 98 -1.06 2.14 2.18
C LEU A 98 0.43 1.82 2.01
N ALA A 99 1.18 1.83 3.10
CA ALA A 99 2.56 1.32 3.13
C ALA A 99 2.84 0.72 4.51
N LEU A 100 3.98 0.04 4.65
CA LEU A 100 4.50 -0.32 5.97
C LEU A 100 5.44 0.78 6.47
N ASP A 101 5.42 1.04 7.77
CA ASP A 101 6.52 1.72 8.44
C ASP A 101 7.68 0.74 8.69
N HIS A 102 8.81 1.24 9.20
CA HIS A 102 10.00 0.42 9.44
C HIS A 102 9.81 -0.69 10.51
N ASN A 103 8.73 -0.63 11.30
CA ASN A 103 8.37 -1.65 12.29
C ASN A 103 7.30 -2.62 11.77
N GLY A 104 6.82 -2.43 10.54
CA GLY A 104 5.74 -3.22 9.97
C GLY A 104 4.34 -2.76 10.37
N ASN A 105 4.17 -1.55 10.93
CA ASN A 105 2.85 -0.95 11.14
C ASN A 105 2.33 -0.34 9.84
N ILE A 106 1.02 -0.15 9.75
CA ILE A 106 0.37 0.36 8.55
C ILE A 106 0.45 1.89 8.54
N LEU A 107 1.03 2.44 7.48
CA LEU A 107 0.91 3.85 7.11
C LEU A 107 -0.29 4.02 6.18
N CYS A 108 -1.31 4.76 6.63
CA CYS A 108 -2.58 4.91 5.95
C CYS A 108 -2.84 6.37 5.59
N SER A 109 -2.90 6.68 4.29
CA SER A 109 -3.21 8.04 3.82
C SER A 109 -4.71 8.22 3.66
N ASN A 110 -5.33 8.99 4.56
CA ASN A 110 -6.77 9.24 4.59
C ASN A 110 -7.07 10.67 5.10
N GLY A 111 -6.67 11.70 4.35
CA GLY A 111 -6.73 13.10 4.79
C GLY A 111 -5.68 13.49 5.84
N TYR A 112 -5.30 12.53 6.69
CA TYR A 112 -4.09 12.53 7.50
C TYR A 112 -3.21 11.35 7.05
N LEU A 113 -1.94 11.35 7.45
CA LEU A 113 -1.15 10.13 7.44
C LEU A 113 -1.27 9.48 8.81
N TYR A 114 -2.04 8.39 8.89
CA TYR A 114 -2.20 7.60 10.10
C TYR A 114 -1.11 6.53 10.19
N ARG A 115 -0.64 6.25 11.40
CA ARG A 115 0.11 5.04 11.72
C ARG A 115 -0.79 4.12 12.55
N ILE A 116 -1.06 2.92 12.04
CA ILE A 116 -1.97 1.95 12.64
C ILE A 116 -1.18 0.69 12.95
N ASN A 117 -1.27 0.18 14.17
CA ASN A 117 -0.60 -1.04 14.60
C ASN A 117 -1.14 -2.23 13.78
N ALA A 118 -0.27 -2.97 13.09
CA ALA A 118 -0.70 -4.04 12.20
C ALA A 118 -1.24 -5.28 12.95
N GLN A 119 -0.88 -5.47 14.23
CA GLN A 119 -1.33 -6.60 15.03
C GLN A 119 -2.65 -6.31 15.74
N THR A 120 -2.84 -5.08 16.22
CA THR A 120 -4.00 -4.71 17.06
C THR A 120 -5.03 -3.86 16.33
N GLY A 121 -4.64 -3.20 15.24
CA GLY A 121 -5.44 -2.17 14.57
C GLY A 121 -5.54 -0.85 15.34
N GLU A 122 -4.73 -0.68 16.40
CA GLU A 122 -4.70 0.55 17.18
C GLU A 122 -4.18 1.73 16.35
N PHE A 123 -4.89 2.85 16.38
CA PHE A 123 -4.46 4.10 15.75
C PHE A 123 -3.41 4.76 16.64
N MET A 124 -2.13 4.58 16.33
CA MET A 124 -1.02 4.95 17.20
C MET A 124 -0.77 6.46 17.22
N ASN A 125 -0.81 7.09 16.05
CA ASN A 125 -0.68 8.53 15.85
C ASN A 125 -1.09 8.92 14.42
N ARG A 126 -1.11 10.22 14.15
CA ARG A 126 -1.28 10.76 12.81
C ARG A 126 -0.49 12.04 12.57
N TYR A 127 -0.18 12.30 11.32
CA TYR A 127 0.38 13.58 10.87
C TYR A 127 -0.68 14.38 10.10
N ASN A 128 -0.93 15.62 10.54
CA ASN A 128 -1.77 16.57 9.83
C ASN A 128 -0.95 17.32 8.79
N PHE A 129 -1.33 17.14 7.53
CA PHE A 129 -0.70 17.80 6.40
C PHE A 129 -1.40 19.12 6.01
N ASN A 130 -2.61 19.39 6.54
CA ASN A 130 -3.46 20.49 6.07
C ASN A 130 -2.99 21.90 6.44
N ASP A 131 -1.87 22.03 7.17
CA ASP A 131 -1.27 23.34 7.47
C ASP A 131 -0.76 24.05 6.19
N GLU A 132 -0.68 23.34 5.05
CA GLU A 132 -0.23 23.88 3.74
C GLU A 132 -1.34 24.15 2.71
N GLY A 133 -2.62 24.09 3.08
CA GLY A 133 -3.76 24.38 2.19
C GLY A 133 -4.46 23.15 1.58
N PRO A 134 -5.43 23.33 0.66
CA PRO A 134 -6.29 22.26 0.16
C PRO A 134 -5.55 21.35 -0.83
N THR A 135 -4.97 20.27 -0.33
CA THR A 135 -4.24 19.27 -1.13
C THR A 135 -4.57 17.87 -0.64
N SER A 136 -4.29 16.85 -1.46
CA SER A 136 -4.44 15.45 -1.05
C SER A 136 -3.09 14.76 -0.92
N LEU A 137 -2.96 13.89 0.07
CA LEU A 137 -1.77 13.06 0.26
C LEU A 137 -1.66 11.99 -0.84
N THR A 138 -0.45 11.54 -1.12
CA THR A 138 -0.18 10.28 -1.85
C THR A 138 0.13 9.15 -0.89
N GLN A 139 0.30 7.93 -1.40
CA GLN A 139 0.94 6.85 -0.66
C GLN A 139 2.26 7.31 -0.04
N ALA A 140 2.49 6.93 1.22
CA ALA A 140 3.75 7.17 1.93
C ALA A 140 4.77 6.07 1.61
N ALA A 141 6.04 6.32 1.96
CA ALA A 141 7.09 5.32 2.02
C ALA A 141 7.86 5.48 3.33
N ALA A 142 8.45 4.40 3.83
CA ALA A 142 9.36 4.44 4.96
C ALA A 142 10.71 3.82 4.58
N ASP A 143 11.79 4.34 5.14
CA ASP A 143 13.11 3.71 5.03
C ASP A 143 13.44 2.86 6.27
N ALA A 144 14.55 2.12 6.18
CA ALA A 144 15.02 1.26 7.26
C ALA A 144 15.45 2.00 8.54
N ASN A 145 15.70 3.32 8.46
CA ASN A 145 16.03 4.14 9.63
C ASN A 145 14.77 4.71 10.31
N GLY A 146 13.58 4.46 9.74
CA GLY A 146 12.31 4.91 10.28
C GLY A 146 11.88 6.29 9.82
N TYR A 147 12.56 6.89 8.84
CA TYR A 147 12.05 8.10 8.21
C TYR A 147 10.85 7.76 7.33
N VAL A 148 9.84 8.61 7.39
CA VAL A 148 8.62 8.49 6.59
C VAL A 148 8.58 9.63 5.59
N TYR A 149 8.41 9.28 4.32
CA TYR A 149 8.36 10.18 3.18
C TYR A 149 6.95 10.16 2.61
N ILE A 150 6.34 11.32 2.41
CA ILE A 150 5.01 11.42 1.83
C ILE A 150 4.96 12.64 0.91
N SER A 151 4.22 12.52 -0.18
CA SER A 151 4.04 13.59 -1.15
C SER A 151 2.58 14.00 -1.25
N LYS A 152 2.31 15.01 -2.09
CA LYS A 152 0.97 15.56 -2.28
C LYS A 152 0.62 15.65 -3.76
N VAL A 153 -0.67 15.48 -4.03
CA VAL A 153 -1.27 15.80 -5.32
C VAL A 153 -1.70 17.26 -5.29
N VAL A 154 -0.99 18.11 -6.04
CA VAL A 154 -1.43 19.49 -6.31
C VAL A 154 -2.40 19.52 -7.49
N PRO A 155 -3.40 20.43 -7.49
CA PRO A 155 -4.22 20.66 -8.68
C PRO A 155 -3.34 21.03 -9.88
N GLY A 156 -3.65 20.45 -11.04
CA GLY A 156 -3.06 20.83 -12.33
C GLY A 156 -3.66 22.10 -12.89
#